data_AF-A0A484W6B0-F1
#
_entry.id   AF-A0A484W6B0-F1
#
_cell.length_a   1.000
_cell.length_b   1.000
_cell.length_c   1.000
_cell.angle_alpha   90.00
_cell.angle_beta   90.00
_cell.angle_gamma   90.00
#
_symmetry.space_group_name_H-M   'P 1'
#
loop_
_entity.id
_entity.type
_entity.pdbx_description
1 polymer ?
#
loop_
_entity_poly.entity_id
_entity_poly.type
_entity_poly.pdbx_seq_one_letter_code
_entity_poly.pdbx_strand_id
1 'polypeptide(L)'
;MYSTCTLNRDENEDVCLWLKAQYPDAVEFLPLDDLFNAAKESATPEGFLHVFPQIYDCEGFFVARLRKNSRRSPVARAVVQGGEISVRPA
;
A
#
# COMPACT_ATOMS: atom_id res chain seq x y z
N MET A 1 -6.04 -0.19 0.38
CA MET A 1 -5.38 0.88 1.15
C MET A 1 -4.16 0.28 1.81
N TYR A 2 -3.06 1.00 1.83
CA TYR A 2 -1.87 0.70 2.60
C TYR A 2 -1.61 1.90 3.52
N SER A 3 -1.25 1.64 4.78
CA SER A 3 -1.04 2.70 5.75
C SER A 3 -0.12 2.25 6.88
N THR A 4 0.62 3.19 7.44
CA THR A 4 1.51 2.97 8.58
C THR A 4 1.49 4.20 9.50
N CYS A 5 1.99 4.03 10.72
CA CYS A 5 2.27 5.12 11.67
C CYS A 5 3.79 5.42 11.78
N THR A 6 4.57 4.99 10.80
CA THR A 6 6.00 5.34 10.66
C THR A 6 6.14 6.41 9.59
N LEU A 7 7.15 7.27 9.73
CA LEU A 7 7.53 8.28 8.75
C LEU A 7 8.70 7.82 7.87
N ASN A 8 9.21 6.60 8.09
CA ASN A 8 10.35 6.11 7.33
C ASN A 8 9.94 5.76 5.90
N ARG A 9 10.69 6.28 4.93
CA ARG A 9 10.42 6.07 3.50
C ARG A 9 10.55 4.60 3.09
N ASP A 10 11.50 3.88 3.68
CA ASP A 10 11.75 2.45 3.38
C ASP A 10 10.51 1.59 3.66
N GLU A 11 9.72 1.99 4.67
CA GLU A 11 8.49 1.31 5.06
C GLU A 11 7.27 1.82 4.29
N ASN A 12 7.37 2.95 3.58
CA ASN A 12 6.22 3.66 3.01
C ASN A 12 6.27 3.69 1.48
N GLU A 13 6.85 4.73 0.90
CA GLU A 13 6.95 4.92 -0.54
C GLU A 13 7.67 3.74 -1.19
N ASP A 14 8.74 3.25 -0.59
CA ASP A 14 9.57 2.20 -1.19
C ASP A 14 8.84 0.85 -1.20
N VAL A 15 7.99 0.56 -0.21
CA VAL A 15 7.09 -0.62 -0.23
C VAL A 15 6.07 -0.50 -1.38
N CYS A 16 5.47 0.68 -1.56
CA CYS A 16 4.50 0.91 -2.61
C CYS A 16 5.13 0.82 -4.01
N LEU A 17 6.30 1.45 -4.19
CA LEU A 17 7.08 1.44 -5.42
C LEU A 17 7.58 0.03 -5.74
N TRP A 18 8.08 -0.71 -4.75
CA TRP A 18 8.45 -2.11 -4.92
C TRP A 18 7.27 -2.94 -5.43
N LEU A 19 6.09 -2.79 -4.82
CA LEU A 19 4.89 -3.55 -5.23
C LEU A 19 4.49 -3.23 -6.67
N LYS A 20 4.54 -1.95 -7.08
CA LYS A 20 4.30 -1.51 -8.46
C LYS A 20 5.35 -2.07 -9.43
N ALA A 21 6.62 -2.11 -9.03
CA ALA A 21 7.69 -2.70 -9.83
C ALA A 21 7.54 -4.21 -10.03
N GLN A 22 7.07 -4.94 -9.00
CA GLN A 22 6.78 -6.38 -9.13
C GLN A 22 5.56 -6.65 -10.03
N TYR A 23 4.62 -5.70 -10.06
CA TYR A 23 3.32 -5.87 -10.71
C TYR A 23 2.90 -4.65 -11.53
N PRO A 24 3.66 -4.27 -12.57
CA PRO A 24 3.49 -3.00 -13.28
C PRO A 24 2.10 -2.85 -13.91
N ASP A 25 1.54 -3.93 -14.48
CA ASP A 25 0.23 -3.91 -15.13
C ASP A 25 -0.94 -4.21 -14.19
N ALA A 26 -0.65 -4.62 -12.94
CA ALA A 26 -1.69 -5.03 -12.00
C ALA A 26 -1.93 -4.00 -10.89
N VAL A 27 -0.99 -3.09 -10.65
CA VAL A 27 -1.05 -2.12 -9.56
C VAL A 27 -1.12 -0.72 -10.15
N GLU A 28 -2.03 0.11 -9.65
CA GLU A 28 -2.12 1.52 -10.02
C GLU A 28 -2.25 2.35 -8.75
N PHE A 29 -1.50 3.45 -8.68
CA PHE A 29 -1.64 4.44 -7.61
C PHE A 29 -2.79 5.39 -7.95
N LEU A 30 -3.70 5.57 -7.01
CA LEU A 30 -4.80 6.52 -7.15
C LEU A 30 -4.51 7.72 -6.23
N PRO A 31 -4.23 8.90 -6.79
CA PRO A 31 -3.85 10.08 -6.02
C PRO A 31 -4.85 10.43 -4.91
N LEU A 32 -4.33 10.97 -3.82
CA LEU A 32 -5.08 11.39 -2.62
C LEU A 32 -4.94 12.90 -2.36
N ASP A 33 -4.31 13.64 -3.26
CA ASP A 33 -4.02 15.06 -3.18
C ASP A 33 -5.27 15.96 -3.19
N ASP A 34 -6.41 15.44 -3.66
CA ASP A 34 -7.74 16.08 -3.60
C ASP A 34 -8.70 15.36 -2.61
N LEU A 35 -8.20 14.53 -1.69
CA LEU A 35 -9.05 13.76 -0.76
C LEU A 35 -9.81 14.66 0.24
N PHE A 36 -9.18 15.73 0.70
CA PHE A 36 -9.74 16.72 1.62
C PHE A 36 -9.05 18.07 1.43
N ASN A 37 -9.61 19.13 2.04
CA ASN A 37 -8.99 20.46 2.02
C ASN A 37 -7.59 20.39 2.64
N ALA A 38 -6.58 20.94 1.96
CA ALA A 38 -5.17 20.87 2.36
C ALA A 38 -4.46 19.51 2.17
N ALA A 39 -5.07 18.50 1.56
CA ALA A 39 -4.40 17.22 1.29
C ALA A 39 -3.09 17.36 0.47
N LYS A 40 -3.03 18.37 -0.41
CA LYS A 40 -1.83 18.72 -1.19
C LYS A 40 -0.60 19.07 -0.34
N GLU A 41 -0.80 19.50 0.90
CA GLU A 41 0.30 19.88 1.80
C GLU A 41 1.13 18.68 2.28
N SER A 42 0.57 17.47 2.20
CA SER A 42 1.24 16.21 2.54
C SER A 42 1.32 15.24 1.36
N ALA A 43 0.98 15.68 0.15
CA ALA A 43 0.95 14.83 -1.03
C ALA A 43 2.37 14.54 -1.55
N THR A 44 2.66 13.26 -1.81
CA THR A 44 3.89 12.86 -2.50
C THR A 44 3.71 12.99 -4.03
N PRO A 45 4.80 13.03 -4.82
CA PRO A 45 4.71 13.06 -6.28
C PRO A 45 3.93 11.87 -6.89
N GLU A 46 3.94 10.72 -6.21
CA GLU A 46 3.20 9.52 -6.60
C GLU A 46 1.70 9.58 -6.27
N GLY A 47 1.27 10.60 -5.51
CA GLY A 47 -0.12 10.80 -5.09
C GLY A 47 -0.48 10.13 -3.76
N PHE A 48 0.50 9.78 -2.93
CA PHE A 48 0.28 9.31 -1.56
C PHE A 48 0.15 10.47 -0.59
N LEU A 49 -0.26 10.20 0.65
CA LEU A 49 -0.17 11.18 1.74
C LEU A 49 0.92 10.73 2.72
N HIS A 50 1.95 11.56 2.86
CA HIS A 50 2.97 11.43 3.88
C HIS A 50 2.79 12.58 4.88
N VAL A 51 2.01 12.32 5.91
CA VAL A 51 1.58 13.32 6.89
C VAL A 51 2.62 13.41 8.00
N PHE A 52 3.36 14.51 8.01
CA PHE A 52 4.23 14.84 9.13
C PHE A 52 3.44 15.54 10.25
N PRO A 53 3.80 15.33 11.53
CA PRO A 53 3.04 15.86 12.67
C PRO A 53 2.74 17.36 12.61
N GLN A 54 3.71 18.14 12.12
CA GLN A 54 3.63 19.59 12.05
C GLN A 54 2.65 20.14 10.99
N ILE A 55 2.13 19.30 10.08
CA ILE A 55 1.26 19.77 8.99
C ILE A 55 -0.17 20.01 9.50
N TYR A 56 -0.71 19.09 10.32
CA TYR A 56 -2.10 19.13 10.77
C TYR A 56 -2.28 19.01 12.29
N ASP A 57 -1.21 19.19 13.07
CA ASP A 57 -1.22 19.07 14.54
C ASP A 57 -1.76 17.70 15.01
N CYS A 58 -1.26 16.64 14.38
CA CYS A 58 -1.66 15.26 14.66
C CYS A 58 -0.45 14.30 14.68
N GLU A 59 -0.67 13.03 15.00
CA GLU A 59 0.40 12.03 14.86
C GLU A 59 0.80 11.84 13.39
N GLY A 60 2.08 11.55 13.14
CA GLY A 60 2.58 11.34 11.79
C GLY A 60 2.14 9.99 11.21
N PHE A 61 1.73 9.96 9.95
CA PHE A 61 1.27 8.73 9.30
C PHE A 61 1.45 8.77 7.79
N PHE A 62 1.39 7.58 7.17
CA PHE A 62 1.42 7.42 5.72
C PHE A 62 0.18 6.70 5.21
N VAL A 63 -0.37 7.13 4.08
CA VAL A 63 -1.48 6.45 3.39
C VAL A 63 -1.25 6.41 1.88
N ALA A 64 -1.37 5.21 1.32
CA ALA A 64 -1.41 4.98 -0.11
C ALA A 64 -2.71 4.27 -0.53
N ARG A 65 -3.28 4.72 -1.65
CA ARG A 65 -4.44 4.09 -2.28
C ARG A 65 -4.00 3.40 -3.57
N LEU A 66 -4.17 2.08 -3.60
CA LEU A 66 -3.78 1.24 -4.73
C LEU A 66 -5.01 0.55 -5.32
N ARG A 67 -5.10 0.53 -6.64
CA ARG A 67 -6.09 -0.25 -7.40
C ARG A 67 -5.42 -1.48 -8.00
N LYS A 68 -6.10 -2.62 -7.88
CA LYS A 68 -5.71 -3.88 -8.54
C LYS A 68 -6.42 -3.98 -9.89
N ASN A 69 -5.69 -3.81 -10.98
CA ASN A 69 -6.24 -3.76 -12.34
C ASN A 69 -6.36 -5.13 -13.01
N SER A 70 -5.68 -6.15 -12.51
CA SER A 70 -5.74 -7.50 -13.07
C SER A 70 -5.88 -8.56 -11.99
N ARG A 71 -6.69 -9.58 -12.31
CA ARG A 71 -6.81 -10.78 -11.48
C ARG A 71 -5.56 -11.63 -11.70
N ARG A 72 -4.88 -11.96 -10.61
CA ARG A 72 -3.79 -12.95 -10.58
C ARG A 72 -4.36 -14.27 -10.11
N SER A 73 -3.81 -15.38 -10.61
CA SER A 73 -4.07 -16.70 -10.05
C SER A 73 -3.71 -16.67 -8.56
N PRO A 74 -4.56 -17.20 -7.67
CA PRO A 74 -4.19 -17.26 -6.26
C PRO A 74 -3.02 -18.23 -6.09
N VAL A 75 -2.14 -17.94 -5.14
CA VAL A 75 -1.06 -18.85 -4.78
C VAL A 75 -1.68 -20.07 -4.08
N ALA A 76 -1.19 -21.26 -4.40
CA ALA A 76 -1.65 -22.49 -3.74
C ALA A 76 -1.51 -22.36 -2.22
N ARG A 77 -2.57 -22.71 -1.49
CA ARG A 77 -2.58 -22.65 -0.02
C ARG A 77 -2.12 -23.99 0.53
N ALA A 78 -1.07 -23.97 1.34
CA ALA A 78 -0.74 -25.09 2.20
C ALA A 78 -1.77 -25.18 3.33
N VAL A 79 -2.40 -26.34 3.48
CA VAL A 79 -3.33 -26.65 4.56
C VAL A 79 -2.68 -27.72 5.45
N VAL A 80 -2.64 -27.48 6.76
CA VAL A 80 -2.22 -28.50 7.73
C VAL A 80 -3.48 -29.19 8.26
N GLN A 81 -3.60 -30.49 8.02
CA GLN A 81 -4.74 -31.29 8.50
C GLN A 81 -4.20 -32.54 9.17
N GLY A 82 -4.41 -32.68 10.49
CA GLY A 82 -3.92 -33.84 11.26
C GLY A 82 -2.39 -33.95 11.38
N GLY A 83 -1.64 -32.87 11.18
CA GLY A 83 -0.16 -32.86 11.24
C GLY A 83 0.53 -33.06 9.89
N GLU A 84 -0.23 -33.27 8.81
CA GLU A 84 0.30 -33.39 7.44
C GLU A 84 0.06 -32.09 6.65
N ILE A 85 1.06 -31.66 5.86
CA ILE A 85 0.97 -30.49 4.97
C ILE A 85 0.45 -30.95 3.61
N SER A 86 -0.75 -30.52 3.23
CA SER A 86 -1.32 -30.75 1.89
C SER A 86 -1.46 -29.41 1.16
N VAL A 87 -0.88 -29.32 -0.04
CA VAL A 87 -1.02 -28.14 -0.90
C VAL A 87 -2.31 -28.29 -1.72
N ARG A 88 -3.27 -27.40 -1.49
CA ARG A 88 -4.51 -27.37 -2.30
C ARG A 88 -4.37 -26.33 -3.42
N PRO A 89 -4.75 -26.67 -4.67
CA PRO A 89 -4.89 -25.67 -5.71
C PRO A 89 -5.91 -24.61 -5.29
N ALA A 90 -5.69 -23.41 -5.78
CA ALA A 90 -6.48 -22.22 -5.48
C ALA A 90 -7.90 -22.26 -6.05
#